data_AF-A0A1I4SDN5-F1
#
_entry.id   AF-A0A1I4SDN5-F1
#
_cell.length_a   1.000
_cell.length_b   1.000
_cell.length_c   1.000
_cell.angle_alpha   90.00
_cell.angle_beta   90.00
_cell.angle_gamma   90.00
#
_symmetry.space_group_name_H-M   'P 1'
#
loop_
_entity.id
_entity.type
_entity.pdbx_description
1 polymer ?
#
loop_
_entity_poly.entity_id
_entity_poly.type
_entity_poly.pdbx_seq_one_letter_code
_entity_poly.pdbx_strand_id
1 'polypeptide(L)'
;MQNKRILTLFISVLLLLSLTTVVSAEENDYYLVANTTSDADGNFVFDDIPNGEYLLYAINYSEGRGGVWSWYNAQKDIVVSSSDITNLEIELEKNSVIDENKVLAYLDKSTIEG
;
A
#
# COMPACT_ATOMS: atom_id res chain seq x y z
N MET A 1 31.17 -0.29 22.35
CA MET A 1 30.12 0.61 21.83
C MET A 1 29.58 -0.02 20.57
N GLN A 2 28.36 -0.54 20.62
CA GLN A 2 27.78 -1.34 19.54
C GLN A 2 27.17 -0.37 18.52
N ASN A 3 27.83 -0.22 17.37
CA ASN A 3 27.27 0.51 16.23
C ASN A 3 26.11 -0.30 15.67
N LYS A 4 24.91 -0.12 16.21
CA LYS A 4 23.68 -0.49 15.52
C LYS A 4 23.47 0.50 14.37
N ARG A 5 24.22 0.31 13.29
CA ARG A 5 23.81 0.79 11.98
C ARG A 5 22.61 -0.05 11.58
N ILE A 6 21.43 0.30 12.10
CA ILE A 6 20.17 -0.14 11.51
C ILE A 6 20.02 0.71 10.24
N LEU A 7 20.73 0.29 9.19
CA LEU A 7 20.51 0.75 7.84
C LEU A 7 19.33 -0.07 7.30
N THR A 8 18.13 0.11 7.87
CA THR A 8 16.94 -0.44 7.24
C THR A 8 16.69 0.45 6.03
N LEU A 9 17.02 -0.04 4.84
CA LEU A 9 16.51 0.55 3.60
C LEU A 9 14.98 0.39 3.67
N PHE A 10 14.26 1.50 3.90
CA PHE A 10 12.81 1.44 4.08
C PHE A 10 12.16 1.37 2.72
N ILE A 11 11.50 0.25 2.51
CA ILE A 11 10.71 -0.02 1.34
C ILE A 11 9.25 0.26 1.70
N SER A 12 8.52 0.97 0.84
CA SER A 12 7.08 1.20 1.00
C SER A 12 6.29 -0.05 0.61
N VAL A 13 5.24 -0.38 1.35
CA VAL A 13 4.32 -1.47 0.97
C VAL A 13 3.14 -0.85 0.23
N LEU A 14 2.79 -1.44 -0.91
CA LEU A 14 1.67 -1.02 -1.76
C LEU A 14 0.66 -2.15 -1.93
N LEU A 15 -0.62 -1.80 -1.98
CA LEU A 15 -1.74 -2.74 -2.13
C LEU A 15 -2.74 -2.23 -3.17
N LEU A 16 -3.16 -3.11 -4.07
CA LEU A 16 -4.31 -2.87 -4.93
C LEU A 16 -5.52 -3.58 -4.36
N LEU A 17 -6.58 -2.82 -4.10
CA LEU A 17 -7.85 -3.36 -3.65
C LEU A 17 -8.94 -3.12 -4.69
N SER A 18 -9.88 -4.05 -4.81
CA SER A 18 -11.10 -3.81 -5.59
C SER A 18 -12.34 -3.97 -4.74
N LEU A 19 -13.39 -3.23 -5.09
CA LEU A 19 -14.65 -3.22 -4.37
C LEU A 19 -15.40 -4.53 -4.58
N THR A 20 -15.88 -5.15 -3.49
CA THR A 20 -16.80 -6.27 -3.60
C THR A 20 -18.23 -5.78 -3.82
N THR A 21 -18.97 -6.38 -4.75
CA THR A 21 -20.38 -6.02 -5.01
C THR A 21 -21.37 -6.88 -4.22
N VAL A 22 -20.95 -7.64 -3.19
CA VAL A 22 -21.91 -8.40 -2.39
C VAL A 22 -22.72 -7.45 -1.52
N VAL A 23 -23.98 -7.27 -1.92
CA VAL A 23 -25.03 -6.55 -1.19
C VAL A 23 -25.18 -7.17 0.20
N SER A 24 -24.48 -6.58 1.17
CA SER A 24 -24.68 -6.71 2.60
C SER A 24 -24.37 -5.34 3.17
N ALA A 25 -25.43 -4.56 3.38
CA ALA A 25 -25.37 -3.15 3.70
C ALA A 25 -24.71 -2.90 5.07
N GLU A 26 -23.41 -2.59 5.11
CA GLU A 26 -22.86 -1.56 6.01
C GLU A 26 -21.39 -1.15 5.76
N GLU A 27 -20.56 -1.95 5.07
CA GLU A 27 -19.21 -1.53 4.68
C GLU A 27 -18.96 -1.84 3.21
N ASN A 28 -18.43 -0.86 2.46
CA ASN A 28 -17.84 -1.09 1.15
C ASN A 28 -16.57 -1.92 1.37
N ASP A 29 -16.71 -3.25 1.42
CA ASP A 29 -15.58 -4.14 1.69
C ASP A 29 -14.71 -4.28 0.46
N TYR A 30 -13.56 -3.65 0.51
CA TYR A 30 -12.47 -3.89 -0.41
C TYR A 30 -11.83 -5.26 -0.13
N TYR A 31 -11.42 -5.98 -1.19
CA TYR A 31 -10.57 -7.17 -1.05
C TYR A 31 -9.20 -6.94 -1.69
N LEU A 32 -8.18 -7.59 -1.13
CA LEU A 32 -6.81 -7.50 -1.63
C LEU A 32 -6.66 -8.28 -2.94
N VAL A 33 -6.23 -7.58 -3.98
CA VAL A 33 -5.98 -8.14 -5.32
C VAL A 33 -4.51 -8.51 -5.44
N ALA A 34 -3.62 -7.58 -5.05
CA ALA A 34 -2.18 -7.77 -5.07
C ALA A 34 -1.49 -6.87 -4.04
N ASN A 35 -0.32 -7.31 -3.56
CA ASN A 35 0.58 -6.49 -2.77
C ASN A 35 1.99 -6.51 -3.37
N THR A 36 2.75 -5.44 -3.15
CA THR A 36 4.17 -5.38 -3.48
C THR A 36 4.89 -4.48 -2.49
N THR A 37 6.22 -4.53 -2.52
CA THR A 37 7.12 -3.68 -1.74
C THR A 37 7.94 -2.91 -2.76
N SER A 38 8.11 -1.60 -2.61
CA SER A 38 8.91 -0.78 -3.53
C SER A 38 10.39 -1.24 -3.59
N ASP A 39 11.24 -0.54 -4.31
CA ASP A 39 12.67 -0.63 -4.12
C ASP A 39 13.17 0.49 -3.20
N ALA A 40 14.50 0.61 -3.08
CA ALA A 40 15.16 1.65 -2.29
C ALA A 40 14.97 3.07 -2.86
N ASP A 41 14.67 3.18 -4.15
CA ASP A 41 14.42 4.44 -4.86
C ASP A 41 12.92 4.78 -4.89
N GLY A 42 12.07 3.90 -4.35
CA GLY A 42 10.62 4.06 -4.30
C GLY A 42 9.87 3.55 -5.53
N ASN A 43 10.56 2.90 -6.48
CA ASN A 43 9.89 2.31 -7.65
C ASN A 43 9.16 1.04 -7.23
N PHE A 44 8.04 0.73 -7.88
CA PHE A 44 7.25 -0.47 -7.63
C PHE A 44 6.65 -0.98 -8.92
N VAL A 45 6.35 -2.28 -8.95
CA VAL A 45 5.69 -2.95 -10.08
C VAL A 45 4.63 -3.89 -9.54
N PHE A 46 3.47 -3.89 -10.21
CA PHE A 46 2.43 -4.90 -10.08
C PHE A 46 2.23 -5.52 -11.46
N ASP A 47 2.47 -6.82 -11.57
CA ASP A 47 2.31 -7.57 -12.81
C ASP A 47 0.99 -8.36 -12.80
N ASP A 48 0.50 -8.69 -14.00
CA ASP A 48 -0.68 -9.54 -14.21
C ASP A 48 -1.97 -9.07 -13.52
N ILE A 49 -2.13 -7.74 -13.35
CA ILE A 49 -3.34 -7.16 -12.76
C ILE A 49 -4.47 -7.14 -13.80
N PRO A 50 -5.64 -7.75 -13.52
CA PRO A 50 -6.79 -7.70 -14.42
C PRO A 50 -7.28 -6.28 -14.68
N ASN A 51 -7.99 -6.09 -15.80
CA ASN A 51 -8.67 -4.82 -16.07
C ASN A 51 -9.77 -4.58 -15.04
N GLY A 52 -9.84 -3.35 -14.50
CA GLY A 52 -10.81 -2.99 -13.47
C GLY A 52 -10.52 -1.64 -12.80
N GLU A 53 -11.39 -1.28 -11.88
CA GLU A 53 -11.22 -0.12 -11.01
C GLU A 53 -10.68 -0.58 -9.66
N TYR A 54 -9.60 0.06 -9.20
CA TYR A 54 -8.86 -0.32 -8.02
C TYR A 54 -8.56 0.89 -7.15
N LEU A 55 -8.45 0.66 -5.86
CA LEU A 55 -7.89 1.61 -4.91
C LEU A 55 -6.47 1.14 -4.55
N LEU A 56 -5.47 1.95 -4.92
CA LEU A 56 -4.08 1.76 -4.53
C LEU A 56 -3.84 2.38 -3.16
N TYR A 57 -3.43 1.59 -2.19
CA TYR A 57 -2.90 2.05 -0.91
C TYR A 57 -1.38 1.96 -0.90
N ALA A 58 -0.72 2.96 -0.34
CA ALA A 58 0.71 2.91 -0.07
C ALA A 58 0.97 3.33 1.38
N ILE A 59 1.80 2.57 2.09
CA ILE A 59 2.20 2.84 3.47
C ILE A 59 3.71 2.73 3.62
N ASN A 60 4.26 3.59 4.48
CA ASN A 60 5.66 3.59 4.83
C ASN A 60 5.80 3.97 6.31
N TYR A 61 6.53 3.18 7.08
CA TYR A 61 6.93 3.53 8.44
C TYR A 61 8.40 3.93 8.44
N SER A 62 8.66 5.21 8.59
CA SER A 62 10.02 5.75 8.53
C SER A 62 10.26 6.86 9.55
N GLU A 63 11.54 7.09 9.79
CA GLU A 63 12.01 8.16 10.65
C GLU A 63 11.90 9.51 9.94
N GLY A 64 11.00 10.36 10.42
CA GLY A 64 10.84 11.72 9.94
C GLY A 64 11.89 12.67 10.48
N ARG A 65 11.75 13.95 10.13
CA ARG A 65 12.65 15.02 10.62
C ARG A 65 12.65 15.07 12.15
N GLY A 66 13.82 14.96 12.76
CA GLY A 66 13.99 15.01 14.23
C GLY A 66 14.00 13.64 14.91
N GLY A 67 14.11 12.55 14.15
CA GLY A 67 14.30 11.21 14.70
C GLY A 67 13.01 10.54 15.19
N VAL A 68 11.86 11.10 14.82
CA VAL A 68 10.55 10.60 15.22
C VAL A 68 10.01 9.71 14.12
N TRP A 69 9.78 8.45 14.46
CA TRP A 69 9.15 7.50 13.58
C TRP A 69 7.68 7.84 13.38
N SER A 70 7.22 7.82 12.14
CA SER A 70 5.86 8.15 11.78
C SER A 70 5.40 7.30 10.61
N TRP A 71 4.11 7.01 10.58
CA TRP A 71 3.47 6.48 9.39
C TRP A 71 3.27 7.58 8.36
N TYR A 72 3.62 7.25 7.13
CA TYR A 72 3.34 8.01 5.92
C TYR A 72 2.49 7.14 5.03
N ASN A 73 1.41 7.68 4.51
CA ASN A 73 0.52 6.88 3.70
C ASN A 73 -0.22 7.74 2.67
N ALA A 74 -0.76 7.06 1.66
CA ALA A 74 -1.62 7.66 0.65
C ALA A 74 -2.54 6.61 0.05
N GLN A 75 -3.60 7.10 -0.60
CA GLN A 75 -4.44 6.28 -1.45
C GLN A 75 -4.67 6.97 -2.80
N LYS A 76 -4.90 6.17 -3.85
CA LYS A 76 -5.18 6.68 -5.19
C LYS A 76 -6.10 5.74 -5.94
N ASP A 77 -7.15 6.28 -6.55
CA ASP A 77 -8.00 5.53 -7.46
C ASP A 77 -7.24 5.28 -8.78
N ILE A 78 -7.25 4.03 -9.24
CA ILE A 78 -6.54 3.56 -10.43
C ILE A 78 -7.52 2.78 -11.30
N VAL A 79 -7.45 3.01 -12.61
CA VAL A 79 -8.19 2.21 -13.60
C VAL A 79 -7.18 1.43 -14.43
N VAL A 80 -7.16 0.11 -14.25
CA VAL A 80 -6.33 -0.80 -15.04
C VAL A 80 -7.11 -1.20 -16.29
N SER A 81 -6.45 -1.05 -17.44
CA SER A 81 -6.97 -1.43 -18.75
C SER A 81 -5.93 -2.29 -19.48
N SER A 82 -6.20 -2.71 -20.72
CA SER A 82 -5.30 -3.58 -21.49
C SER A 82 -3.98 -2.91 -21.93
N SER A 83 -3.56 -1.84 -21.25
CA SER A 83 -2.32 -1.10 -21.47
C SER A 83 -1.64 -0.82 -20.13
N ASP A 84 -0.32 -0.92 -20.12
CA ASP A 84 0.49 -0.67 -18.92
C ASP A 84 0.28 0.76 -18.41
N ILE A 85 0.12 0.89 -17.10
CA ILE A 85 0.14 2.18 -16.42
C ILE A 85 1.60 2.47 -16.07
N THR A 86 2.17 3.46 -16.75
CA THR A 86 3.54 3.93 -16.50
C THR A 86 3.51 5.32 -15.89
N ASN A 87 4.57 5.71 -15.19
CA ASN A 87 4.72 7.04 -14.54
C ASN A 87 3.65 7.34 -13.48
N LEU A 88 3.18 6.31 -12.77
CA LEU A 88 2.28 6.50 -11.63
C LEU A 88 3.08 7.04 -10.43
N GLU A 89 2.84 8.30 -10.08
CA GLU A 89 3.39 8.91 -8.87
C GLU A 89 2.34 8.87 -7.73
N ILE A 90 2.82 8.54 -6.54
CA ILE A 90 2.05 8.56 -5.29
C ILE A 90 2.89 9.26 -4.21
N GLU A 91 2.37 10.37 -3.70
CA GLU A 91 3.04 11.14 -2.65
C GLU A 91 2.49 10.71 -1.30
N LEU A 92 3.38 10.28 -0.40
CA LEU A 92 2.99 9.83 0.94
C LEU A 92 2.92 11.02 1.89
N GLU A 93 1.81 11.12 2.62
CA GLU A 93 1.60 12.18 3.58
C GLU A 93 1.65 11.66 5.02
N LYS A 94 2.14 12.52 5.91
CA LYS A 94 2.04 12.30 7.35
C LYS A 94 0.69 12.83 7.84
N ASN A 95 0.05 12.12 8.78
CA ASN A 95 -1.26 12.46 9.38
C ASN A 95 -2.44 12.42 8.39
N SER A 96 -2.38 11.52 7.42
CA SER A 96 -3.51 11.20 6.57
C SER A 96 -4.68 10.61 7.40
N VAL A 97 -5.89 10.71 6.86
CA VAL A 97 -7.11 10.13 7.44
C VAL A 97 -7.17 8.60 7.30
N ILE A 98 -6.23 8.00 6.56
CA ILE A 98 -6.12 6.56 6.37
C ILE A 98 -5.60 5.93 7.66
N ASP A 99 -6.36 4.98 8.20
CA ASP A 99 -5.96 4.13 9.31
C ASP A 99 -4.99 3.04 8.82
N GLU A 100 -3.72 3.16 9.20
CA GLU A 100 -2.68 2.20 8.83
C GLU A 100 -3.00 0.78 9.30
N ASN A 101 -3.73 0.61 10.40
CA ASN A 101 -4.08 -0.72 10.90
C ASN A 101 -5.12 -1.40 10.00
N LYS A 102 -6.02 -0.62 9.37
CA LYS A 102 -6.92 -1.15 8.34
C LYS A 102 -6.13 -1.62 7.11
N VAL A 103 -5.13 -0.83 6.69
CA VAL A 103 -4.27 -1.21 5.55
C VAL A 103 -3.47 -2.48 5.86
N LEU A 104 -2.87 -2.56 7.06
CA LEU A 104 -2.12 -3.73 7.51
C LEU A 104 -3.03 -4.97 7.69
N ALA A 105 -4.30 -4.78 8.07
CA ALA A 105 -5.24 -5.90 8.17
C ALA A 105 -5.53 -6.56 6.82
N TYR A 106 -5.45 -5.83 5.69
CA TYR A 106 -5.56 -6.46 4.37
C TYR A 106 -4.38 -7.40 4.06
N LEU A 107 -3.17 -7.07 4.54
CA LEU A 107 -2.02 -7.96 4.44
C LEU A 107 -2.19 -9.21 5.32
N ASP A 108 -2.68 -9.03 6.56
CA ASP A 108 -2.86 -10.14 7.50
C ASP A 108 -3.96 -11.12 7.05
N LYS A 109 -5.03 -10.62 6.42
CA LYS A 109 -6.08 -11.44 5.80
C LYS A 109 -5.58 -12.32 4.65
N SER A 110 -4.41 -12.02 4.07
CA SER A 110 -3.78 -12.87 3.04
C SER A 110 -3.00 -14.07 3.61
N THR A 111 -2.84 -14.14 4.94
CA THR A 111 -2.13 -15.21 5.66
C THR A 111 -3.03 -16.33 6.17
N ILE A 112 -4.32 -16.37 5.79
CA ILE A 112 -5.16 -17.54 6.05
C ILE A 112 -4.81 -18.62 5.02
N GLU A 113 -3.71 -19.32 5.32
CA GLU A 113 -3.30 -20.57 4.68
C GLU A 113 -4.44 -21.60 4.75
N GLY A 114 -4.67 -22.30 3.64
CA GLY A 114 -5.51 -23.50 3.60
C GLY A 114 -4.80 -24.73 4.15
#